data_AF-A0A0D2T099-F1
#
_entry.id   AF-A0A0D2T099-F1
#
_cell.length_a   1.000
_cell.length_b   1.000
_cell.length_c   1.000
_cell.angle_alpha   90.00
_cell.angle_beta   90.00
_cell.angle_gamma   90.00
#
_symmetry.space_group_name_H-M   'P 1'
#
loop_
_entity.id
_entity.type
_entity.pdbx_description
1 polymer ?
#
loop_
_entity_poly.entity_id
_entity_poly.type
_entity_poly.pdbx_seq_one_letter_code
_entity_poly.pdbx_strand_id
1 'polypeptide(L)'
;MWIRPIPKAVSQQYPIITQSPPPYLRNSVKRTITKARLTAMEAAGSDSDGREFKNAQEMWREQIGDEGDDPKKIQWYREGVAYWEGVEASVDGVLGGFGQVNDADIKGSEAFLNSLLHERFGDGGRNQHLVALDCGSGIGRITKNLLIRYFNEVDLLEPVSHFLDSARENLSQEHFVASDVHKATNFYCVPLQEFTPEAGRYNVIWIQWCIGHLTDDDFISFFKRAKDLFWITKTEASQDPIYTSRTYFVNVDCTCIK
;
A
#
# COMPACT_ATOMS: atom_id res chain seq x y z
N MET A 1 -2.24 -15.62 2.20
CA MET A 1 -0.88 -15.80 1.65
C MET A 1 -0.01 -14.87 2.46
N TRP A 2 0.73 -15.42 3.42
CA TRP A 2 1.27 -14.66 4.55
C TRP A 2 2.79 -14.67 4.43
N ILE A 3 3.36 -13.53 4.03
CA ILE A 3 4.77 -13.46 3.61
C ILE A 3 5.60 -13.01 4.81
N ARG A 4 6.27 -13.97 5.47
CA ARG A 4 7.59 -13.68 6.04
C ARG A 4 8.54 -13.39 4.87
N PRO A 5 9.51 -12.47 5.00
CA PRO A 5 10.53 -12.29 3.97
C PRO A 5 11.18 -13.64 3.65
N ILE A 6 11.04 -14.09 2.40
CA ILE A 6 11.46 -15.43 1.97
C ILE A 6 12.99 -15.51 2.02
N PRO A 7 13.60 -16.39 2.83
CA PRO A 7 14.98 -16.77 2.63
C PRO A 7 15.00 -17.78 1.47
N LYS A 8 15.38 -17.32 0.26
CA LYS A 8 15.67 -18.09 -0.97
C LYS A 8 14.77 -19.33 -1.22
N ALA A 9 13.74 -19.18 -2.05
CA ALA A 9 12.92 -20.30 -2.52
C ALA A 9 13.63 -21.18 -3.57
N VAL A 10 13.55 -22.49 -3.37
CA VAL A 10 13.88 -23.55 -4.34
C VAL A 10 12.65 -23.80 -5.23
N SER A 11 12.87 -23.90 -6.54
CA SER A 11 11.85 -24.10 -7.58
C SER A 11 11.23 -25.50 -7.53
N GLN A 12 9.89 -25.59 -7.46
CA GLN A 12 9.11 -26.77 -7.85
C GLN A 12 7.83 -26.36 -8.58
N GLN A 13 7.65 -26.88 -9.80
CA GLN A 13 6.51 -26.66 -10.69
C GLN A 13 5.35 -27.62 -10.37
N TYR A 14 4.11 -27.13 -10.43
CA TYR A 14 2.89 -27.95 -10.47
C TYR A 14 1.95 -27.53 -11.62
N PRO A 15 1.14 -28.44 -12.18
CA PRO A 15 0.47 -28.26 -13.48
C PRO A 15 -0.84 -27.44 -13.45
N ILE A 16 -1.13 -26.82 -14.59
CA ILE A 16 -2.21 -25.85 -14.87
C ILE A 16 -3.54 -26.58 -15.16
N ILE A 17 -4.62 -26.21 -14.45
CA ILE A 17 -6.01 -26.58 -14.80
C ILE A 17 -6.79 -25.32 -15.15
N THR A 18 -7.33 -25.25 -16.36
CA THR A 18 -8.15 -24.14 -16.88
C THR A 18 -9.65 -24.41 -16.64
N GLN A 19 -10.35 -23.48 -15.98
CA GLN A 19 -11.83 -23.40 -16.03
C GLN A 19 -12.28 -21.97 -16.33
N SER A 20 -13.22 -21.83 -17.27
CA SER A 20 -13.81 -20.59 -17.77
C SER A 20 -14.95 -20.07 -16.87
N PRO A 21 -15.18 -18.75 -16.76
CA PRO A 21 -16.19 -18.17 -15.86
C PRO A 21 -17.62 -18.24 -16.45
N PRO A 22 -18.67 -18.38 -15.61
CA PRO A 22 -20.06 -18.33 -16.06
C PRO A 22 -20.61 -16.87 -16.14
N PRO A 23 -21.70 -16.63 -16.89
CA PRO A 23 -22.17 -15.28 -17.23
C PRO A 23 -23.02 -14.59 -16.15
N TYR A 24 -22.93 -13.26 -16.14
CA TYR A 24 -23.58 -12.35 -15.19
C TYR A 24 -25.09 -12.17 -15.44
N LEU A 25 -25.91 -12.41 -14.41
CA LEU A 25 -27.32 -11.99 -14.35
C LEU A 25 -27.51 -10.97 -13.23
N ARG A 26 -28.05 -9.80 -13.60
CA ARG A 26 -28.24 -8.63 -12.75
C ARG A 26 -29.64 -8.69 -12.11
N ASN A 27 -29.72 -8.85 -10.79
CA ASN A 27 -30.96 -8.59 -10.05
C ASN A 27 -30.67 -7.83 -8.75
N SER A 28 -31.38 -6.71 -8.59
CA SER A 28 -31.36 -5.83 -7.43
C SER A 28 -32.14 -6.46 -6.28
N VAL A 29 -31.47 -6.77 -5.18
CA VAL A 29 -32.10 -7.21 -3.93
C VAL A 29 -31.51 -6.41 -2.78
N LYS A 30 -32.35 -5.62 -2.10
CA LYS A 30 -32.05 -4.96 -0.82
C LYS A 30 -31.64 -6.05 0.18
N ARG A 31 -30.38 -6.05 0.61
CA ARG A 31 -29.81 -7.11 1.44
C ARG A 31 -29.79 -6.69 2.90
N THR A 32 -30.76 -7.15 3.66
CA THR A 32 -30.68 -7.21 5.12
C THR A 32 -29.57 -8.19 5.50
N ILE A 33 -28.52 -7.72 6.17
CA ILE A 33 -27.35 -8.53 6.55
C ILE A 33 -27.73 -9.33 7.78
N THR A 34 -28.04 -10.62 7.62
CA THR A 34 -28.13 -11.58 8.72
C THR A 34 -26.75 -12.03 9.17
N LYS A 35 -26.60 -12.25 10.49
CA LYS A 35 -25.39 -12.64 11.23
C LYS A 35 -24.64 -13.85 10.63
N ALA A 36 -25.32 -14.68 9.83
CA ALA A 36 -24.77 -15.85 9.14
C ALA A 36 -23.78 -15.52 8.00
N ARG A 37 -23.63 -14.25 7.60
CA ARG A 37 -22.71 -13.85 6.52
C ARG A 37 -21.33 -13.39 6.98
N LEU A 38 -21.10 -13.29 8.28
CA LEU A 38 -19.81 -12.90 8.87
C LEU A 38 -18.81 -14.07 8.96
N THR A 39 -19.24 -15.30 8.71
CA THR A 39 -18.39 -16.51 8.78
C THR A 39 -17.66 -16.84 7.47
N ALA A 40 -17.78 -16.01 6.43
CA ALA A 40 -17.42 -16.39 5.07
C ALA A 40 -15.95 -16.14 4.65
N MET A 41 -15.02 -15.88 5.57
CA MET A 41 -13.60 -15.65 5.23
C MET A 41 -12.59 -16.27 6.22
N GLU A 42 -12.93 -17.38 6.89
CA GLU A 42 -11.91 -18.17 7.59
C GLU A 42 -11.18 -19.06 6.57
N ALA A 43 -10.23 -18.45 5.85
CA ALA A 43 -9.35 -19.17 4.96
C ALA A 43 -8.16 -19.73 5.75
N ALA A 44 -7.92 -21.04 5.63
CA ALA A 44 -6.70 -21.66 6.09
C ALA A 44 -5.49 -21.14 5.29
N GLY A 45 -4.30 -21.25 5.86
CA GLY A 45 -3.06 -20.86 5.20
C GLY A 45 -1.84 -21.50 5.86
N SER A 46 -0.68 -21.29 5.25
CA SER A 46 0.60 -21.74 5.81
C SER A 46 1.63 -20.62 5.79
N ASP A 47 2.66 -20.74 6.62
CA ASP A 47 3.85 -19.90 6.57
C ASP A 47 4.95 -20.54 5.67
N SER A 48 6.09 -19.85 5.59
CA SER A 48 7.26 -20.29 4.81
C SER A 48 7.94 -21.56 5.37
N ASP A 49 7.71 -21.87 6.65
CA ASP A 49 8.27 -23.06 7.31
C ASP A 49 7.33 -24.28 7.15
N GLY A 50 6.24 -24.12 6.40
CA GLY A 50 5.25 -25.17 6.14
C GLY A 50 4.29 -25.40 7.31
N ARG A 51 4.27 -24.52 8.32
CA ARG A 51 3.30 -24.62 9.41
C ARG A 51 1.93 -24.22 8.89
N GLU A 52 0.93 -25.04 9.16
CA GLU A 52 -0.46 -24.81 8.76
C GLU A 52 -1.26 -24.10 9.86
N PHE A 53 -2.16 -23.22 9.45
CA PHE A 53 -3.10 -22.49 10.29
C PHE A 53 -4.51 -22.63 9.72
N LYS A 54 -5.49 -22.84 10.59
CA LYS A 54 -6.90 -23.00 10.21
C LYS A 54 -7.52 -21.69 9.73
N ASN A 55 -7.08 -20.58 10.28
CA ASN A 55 -7.52 -19.24 9.91
C ASN A 55 -6.48 -18.17 10.31
N ALA A 56 -6.72 -16.92 9.88
CA ALA A 56 -5.85 -15.80 10.17
C ALA A 56 -5.71 -15.52 11.67
N GLN A 57 -6.78 -15.72 12.45
CA GLN A 57 -6.78 -15.48 13.89
C GLN A 57 -5.83 -16.43 14.63
N GLU A 58 -5.79 -17.70 14.24
CA GLU A 58 -4.82 -18.67 14.78
C GLU A 58 -3.38 -18.27 14.44
N MET A 59 -3.15 -17.84 13.20
CA MET A 59 -1.84 -17.37 12.76
C MET A 59 -1.37 -16.14 13.56
N TRP A 60 -2.22 -15.12 13.70
CA TRP A 60 -1.89 -13.93 14.46
C TRP A 60 -1.65 -14.24 15.95
N ARG A 61 -2.46 -15.10 16.57
CA ARG A 61 -2.22 -15.50 17.96
C ARG A 61 -0.84 -16.13 18.17
N GLU A 62 -0.40 -16.94 17.21
CA GLU A 62 0.94 -17.54 17.25
C GLU A 62 2.04 -16.47 17.07
N GLN A 63 1.92 -15.62 16.04
CA GLN A 63 2.96 -14.65 15.65
C GLN A 63 3.04 -13.44 16.60
N ILE A 64 1.90 -12.86 16.98
CA ILE A 64 1.82 -11.60 17.72
C ILE A 64 1.22 -11.74 19.13
N GLY A 65 0.81 -12.94 19.53
CA GLY A 65 0.20 -13.18 20.85
C GLY A 65 -1.29 -12.85 20.89
N ASP A 66 -1.87 -12.91 22.09
CA ASP A 66 -3.24 -12.47 22.33
C ASP A 66 -3.31 -10.92 22.36
N GLU A 67 -4.52 -10.35 22.20
CA GLU A 67 -4.71 -8.90 22.32
C GLU A 67 -4.14 -8.38 23.66
N GLY A 68 -3.21 -7.43 23.59
CA GLY A 68 -2.50 -6.86 24.74
C GLY A 68 -1.14 -7.50 25.05
N ASP A 69 -0.71 -8.54 24.31
CA ASP A 69 0.64 -9.09 24.37
C ASP A 69 1.61 -8.26 23.49
N ASP A 70 1.93 -7.05 23.95
CA ASP A 70 2.78 -6.10 23.24
C ASP A 70 4.17 -6.65 22.84
N PRO A 71 4.88 -7.47 23.64
CA PRO A 71 6.22 -7.95 23.29
C PRO A 71 6.32 -8.71 21.96
N LYS A 72 5.39 -9.63 21.66
CA LYS A 72 5.42 -10.41 20.42
C LYS A 72 5.09 -9.55 19.20
N LYS A 73 4.10 -8.67 19.32
CA LYS A 73 3.75 -7.70 18.26
C LYS A 73 4.93 -6.74 17.97
N ILE A 74 5.61 -6.25 19.00
CA ILE A 74 6.82 -5.45 18.85
C ILE A 74 7.92 -6.24 18.13
N GLN A 75 8.11 -7.51 18.50
CA GLN A 75 9.11 -8.36 17.87
C GLN A 75 8.80 -8.59 16.39
N TRP A 76 7.54 -8.86 16.03
CA TRP A 76 7.09 -8.99 14.63
C TRP A 76 7.53 -7.80 13.77
N TYR A 77 7.23 -6.58 14.23
CA TYR A 77 7.59 -5.37 13.49
C TYR A 77 9.10 -5.11 13.47
N ARG A 78 9.79 -5.38 14.58
CA ARG A 78 11.25 -5.23 14.66
C ARG A 78 11.95 -6.18 13.68
N GLU A 79 11.53 -7.43 13.61
CA GLU A 79 12.08 -8.40 12.65
C GLU A 79 11.80 -7.99 11.20
N GLY A 80 10.60 -7.47 10.93
CA GLY A 80 10.26 -6.94 9.61
C GLY A 80 11.18 -5.80 9.16
N VAL A 81 11.44 -4.83 10.05
CA VAL A 81 12.36 -3.71 9.76
C VAL A 81 13.81 -4.20 9.66
N ALA A 82 14.26 -5.06 10.59
CA ALA A 82 15.63 -5.58 10.62
C ALA A 82 15.99 -6.37 9.35
N TYR A 83 15.03 -7.06 8.74
CA TYR A 83 15.23 -7.69 7.44
C TYR A 83 15.60 -6.64 6.38
N TRP A 84 14.83 -5.57 6.26
CA TRP A 84 15.04 -4.52 5.26
C TRP A 84 16.27 -3.66 5.53
N GLU A 85 16.66 -3.48 6.80
CA GLU A 85 17.96 -2.88 7.17
C GLU A 85 19.15 -3.62 6.56
N GLY A 86 19.03 -4.94 6.36
CA GLY A 86 20.05 -5.77 5.71
C GLY A 86 20.00 -5.80 4.18
N VAL A 87 18.99 -5.17 3.57
CA VAL A 87 18.80 -5.15 2.11
C VAL A 87 19.52 -3.95 1.50
N GLU A 88 20.15 -4.17 0.34
CA GLU A 88 20.82 -3.09 -0.40
C GLU A 88 19.82 -2.01 -0.82
N ALA A 89 20.20 -0.73 -0.66
CA ALA A 89 19.43 0.42 -1.14
C ALA A 89 19.54 0.57 -2.67
N SER A 90 18.99 -0.40 -3.40
CA SER A 90 18.98 -0.45 -4.86
C SER A 90 17.59 -0.83 -5.38
N VAL A 91 17.32 -0.59 -6.67
CA VAL A 91 16.07 -1.02 -7.32
C VAL A 91 15.92 -2.54 -7.23
N ASP A 92 17.02 -3.28 -7.38
CA ASP A 92 17.01 -4.74 -7.27
C ASP A 92 16.75 -5.19 -5.83
N GLY A 93 17.37 -4.53 -4.84
CA GLY A 93 17.16 -4.81 -3.42
C GLY A 93 15.71 -4.63 -2.98
N VAL A 94 15.09 -3.48 -3.27
CA VAL A 94 13.68 -3.23 -2.90
C VAL A 94 12.67 -4.08 -3.71
N LEU A 95 13.13 -4.71 -4.80
CA LEU A 95 12.35 -5.68 -5.59
C LEU A 95 12.71 -7.14 -5.26
N GLY A 96 13.52 -7.39 -4.22
CA GLY A 96 13.89 -8.74 -3.80
C GLY A 96 14.66 -9.55 -4.86
N GLY A 97 15.48 -8.89 -5.67
CA GLY A 97 16.25 -9.52 -6.76
C GLY A 97 15.51 -9.59 -8.11
N PHE A 98 14.38 -8.89 -8.23
CA PHE A 98 13.58 -8.83 -9.45
C PHE A 98 13.64 -7.47 -10.15
N GLY A 99 14.80 -6.80 -10.14
CA GLY A 99 15.00 -5.49 -10.79
C GLY A 99 14.44 -5.37 -12.20
N GLN A 100 14.47 -6.47 -12.98
CA GLN A 100 13.94 -6.56 -14.34
C GLN A 100 12.44 -6.29 -14.47
N VAL A 101 11.65 -6.42 -13.40
CA VAL A 101 10.20 -6.16 -13.46
C VAL A 101 9.83 -4.69 -13.30
N ASN A 102 10.80 -3.83 -12.93
CA ASN A 102 10.57 -2.41 -12.64
C ASN A 102 9.79 -1.71 -13.75
N ASP A 103 10.22 -1.83 -15.01
CA ASP A 103 9.59 -1.09 -16.11
C ASP A 103 8.16 -1.55 -16.39
N ALA A 104 7.89 -2.84 -16.24
CA ALA A 104 6.56 -3.40 -16.42
C ALA A 104 5.62 -2.95 -15.29
N ASP A 105 6.10 -2.96 -14.05
CA ASP A 105 5.39 -2.47 -12.88
C ASP A 105 5.04 -0.98 -13.02
N ILE A 106 6.02 -0.14 -13.36
CA ILE A 106 5.80 1.31 -13.54
C ILE A 106 4.80 1.59 -14.65
N LYS A 107 4.89 0.91 -15.80
CA LYS A 107 3.93 1.09 -16.91
C LYS A 107 2.50 0.69 -16.54
N GLY A 108 2.33 -0.42 -15.83
CA GLY A 108 1.02 -0.87 -15.35
C GLY A 108 0.41 0.13 -14.37
N SER A 109 1.21 0.55 -13.39
CA SER A 109 0.84 1.54 -12.39
C SER A 109 0.52 2.90 -13.00
N GLU A 110 1.25 3.33 -14.03
CA GLU A 110 0.98 4.57 -14.77
C GLU A 110 -0.35 4.54 -15.53
N ALA A 111 -0.66 3.43 -16.21
CA ALA A 111 -1.93 3.27 -16.90
C ALA A 111 -3.11 3.32 -15.91
N PHE A 112 -2.97 2.66 -14.76
CA PHE A 112 -3.96 2.70 -13.69
C PHE A 112 -4.11 4.12 -13.10
N LEU A 113 -2.99 4.77 -12.75
CA LEU A 113 -2.99 6.11 -12.17
C LEU A 113 -3.65 7.12 -13.10
N ASN A 114 -3.33 7.11 -14.40
CA ASN A 114 -3.95 8.00 -15.37
C ASN A 114 -5.48 7.79 -15.45
N SER A 115 -5.93 6.54 -15.39
CA SER A 115 -7.36 6.21 -15.37
C SER A 115 -8.04 6.78 -14.12
N LEU A 116 -7.41 6.61 -12.95
CA LEU A 116 -7.87 7.19 -11.68
C LEU A 116 -7.91 8.72 -11.75
N LEU A 117 -6.86 9.35 -12.27
CA LEU A 117 -6.75 10.81 -12.34
C LEU A 117 -7.83 11.41 -13.24
N HIS A 118 -8.14 10.78 -14.37
CA HIS A 118 -9.26 11.20 -15.22
C HIS A 118 -10.61 10.99 -14.56
N GLU A 119 -10.84 9.85 -13.91
CA GLU A 119 -12.13 9.54 -13.28
C GLU A 119 -12.42 10.45 -12.08
N ARG A 120 -11.38 10.87 -11.33
CA ARG A 120 -11.53 11.60 -10.07
C ARG A 120 -11.20 13.08 -10.15
N PHE A 121 -10.32 13.49 -11.05
CA PHE A 121 -9.78 14.85 -11.12
C PHE A 121 -9.96 15.53 -12.48
N GLY A 122 -10.88 15.04 -13.32
CA GLY A 122 -11.28 15.70 -14.57
C GLY A 122 -10.19 15.67 -15.64
N ASP A 123 -9.67 16.84 -16.04
CA ASP A 123 -8.56 16.99 -17.02
C ASP A 123 -7.21 16.50 -16.45
N GLY A 124 -7.19 15.29 -15.87
CA GLY A 124 -6.04 14.64 -15.28
C GLY A 124 -5.46 15.37 -14.07
N GLY A 125 -6.23 16.28 -13.45
CA GLY A 125 -5.74 17.09 -12.34
C GLY A 125 -4.76 18.21 -12.71
N ARG A 126 -4.54 18.50 -14.00
CA ARG A 126 -3.53 19.47 -14.49
C ARG A 126 -3.62 20.88 -13.89
N ASN A 127 -4.80 21.31 -13.45
CA ASN A 127 -5.05 22.62 -12.85
C ASN A 127 -5.29 22.55 -11.33
N GLN A 128 -5.01 21.41 -10.69
CA GLN A 128 -5.18 21.21 -9.26
C GLN A 128 -3.83 21.01 -8.60
N HIS A 129 -3.68 21.51 -7.38
CA HIS A 129 -2.53 21.15 -6.54
C HIS A 129 -2.79 19.77 -5.96
N LEU A 130 -2.10 18.76 -6.48
CA LEU A 130 -2.24 17.38 -6.07
C LEU A 130 -1.05 16.94 -5.21
N VAL A 131 -1.35 16.30 -4.09
CA VAL A 131 -0.36 15.76 -3.16
C VAL A 131 -0.54 14.25 -3.01
N ALA A 132 0.56 13.50 -3.06
CA ALA A 132 0.58 12.06 -2.84
C ALA A 132 1.42 11.67 -1.61
N LEU A 133 1.05 10.54 -1.00
CA LEU A 133 1.87 9.84 -0.01
C LEU A 133 2.34 8.51 -0.62
N ASP A 134 3.65 8.25 -0.63
CA ASP A 134 4.27 6.98 -1.01
C ASP A 134 4.59 6.18 0.27
N CYS A 135 3.77 5.16 0.55
CA CYS A 135 3.84 4.35 1.77
C CYS A 135 4.75 3.13 1.58
N GLY A 136 5.70 2.92 2.50
CA GLY A 136 6.76 1.91 2.31
C GLY A 136 7.60 2.25 1.09
N SER A 137 7.96 3.53 0.97
CA SER A 137 8.53 4.10 -0.26
C SER A 137 9.89 3.52 -0.63
N GLY A 138 10.57 2.85 0.31
CA GLY A 138 11.94 2.36 0.14
C GLY A 138 12.86 3.48 -0.33
N ILE A 139 13.60 3.22 -1.40
CA ILE A 139 14.51 4.20 -2.02
C ILE A 139 13.81 5.26 -2.89
N GLY A 140 12.48 5.40 -2.79
CA GLY A 140 11.69 6.33 -3.59
C GLY A 140 11.50 5.88 -5.04
N ARG A 141 11.55 4.57 -5.32
CA ARG A 141 11.44 4.00 -6.68
C ARG A 141 10.14 4.42 -7.38
N ILE A 142 9.01 4.31 -6.68
CA ILE A 142 7.70 4.71 -7.21
C ILE A 142 7.60 6.23 -7.33
N THR A 143 7.99 6.96 -6.29
CA THR A 143 8.05 8.43 -6.36
C THR A 143 8.82 8.92 -7.59
N LYS A 144 10.05 8.43 -7.81
CA LYS A 144 10.94 8.81 -8.92
C LYS A 144 10.37 8.46 -10.29
N ASN A 145 9.88 7.23 -10.43
CA ASN A 145 9.50 6.67 -11.72
C ASN A 145 8.01 6.78 -12.02
N LEU A 146 7.20 7.39 -11.14
CA LEU A 146 5.76 7.55 -11.34
C LEU A 146 5.23 8.86 -10.73
N LEU A 147 5.15 8.95 -9.39
CA LEU A 147 4.30 9.93 -8.73
C LEU A 147 4.71 11.38 -8.99
N ILE A 148 6.02 11.67 -9.02
CA ILE A 148 6.52 13.03 -9.20
C ILE A 148 6.15 13.65 -10.56
N ARG A 149 5.71 12.85 -11.55
CA ARG A 149 5.22 13.35 -12.84
C ARG A 149 3.77 13.85 -12.81
N TYR A 150 3.01 13.47 -11.80
CA TYR A 150 1.56 13.69 -11.73
C TYR A 150 1.13 14.50 -10.51
N PHE A 151 1.92 14.51 -9.44
CA PHE A 151 1.64 15.21 -8.19
C PHE A 151 2.63 16.36 -7.99
N ASN A 152 2.14 17.49 -7.50
CA ASN A 152 2.96 18.65 -7.19
C ASN A 152 3.91 18.36 -6.03
N GLU A 153 3.42 17.61 -5.06
CA GLU A 153 4.17 17.21 -3.88
C GLU A 153 3.99 15.72 -3.64
N VAL A 154 5.09 15.04 -3.31
CA VAL A 154 5.08 13.65 -2.88
C VAL A 154 5.79 13.55 -1.54
N ASP A 155 5.08 13.04 -0.55
CA ASP A 155 5.67 12.69 0.73
C ASP A 155 6.01 11.20 0.77
N LEU A 156 7.10 10.87 1.42
CA LEU A 156 7.63 9.51 1.51
C LEU A 156 7.53 9.03 2.95
N LEU A 157 7.03 7.82 3.15
CA LEU A 157 6.93 7.15 4.44
C LEU A 157 7.69 5.83 4.37
N GLU A 158 8.75 5.70 5.16
CA GLU A 158 9.64 4.52 5.15
C GLU A 158 10.31 4.36 6.52
N PRO A 159 10.15 3.23 7.23
CA PRO A 159 10.81 3.00 8.51
C PRO A 159 12.34 2.78 8.41
N VAL A 160 12.87 2.37 7.26
CA VAL A 160 14.28 2.01 7.08
C VAL A 160 15.09 3.24 6.67
N SER A 161 15.98 3.71 7.55
CA SER A 161 16.66 4.99 7.40
C SER A 161 17.56 5.08 6.15
N HIS A 162 18.36 4.04 5.86
CA HIS A 162 19.28 4.08 4.71
C HIS A 162 18.55 4.05 3.36
N PHE A 163 17.34 3.48 3.32
CA PHE A 163 16.46 3.60 2.15
C PHE A 163 15.99 5.04 1.95
N LEU A 164 15.56 5.69 3.02
CA LEU A 164 15.09 7.07 2.97
C LEU A 164 16.24 8.04 2.63
N ASP A 165 17.46 7.77 3.08
CA ASP A 165 18.67 8.52 2.68
C ASP A 165 18.94 8.36 1.18
N SER A 166 18.90 7.12 0.67
CA SER A 166 19.00 6.86 -0.77
C SER A 166 17.87 7.55 -1.56
N ALA A 167 16.65 7.59 -1.01
CA ALA A 167 15.53 8.30 -1.63
C ALA A 167 15.80 9.81 -1.76
N ARG A 168 16.36 10.44 -0.72
CA ARG A 168 16.73 11.88 -0.77
C ARG A 168 17.77 12.16 -1.83
N GLU A 169 18.79 11.32 -1.96
CA GLU A 169 19.80 11.45 -3.01
C GLU A 169 19.16 11.27 -4.40
N ASN A 170 18.37 10.22 -4.57
CA ASN A 170 17.71 9.86 -5.83
C ASN A 170 16.69 10.89 -6.31
N LEU A 171 16.09 11.65 -5.39
CA LEU A 171 15.02 12.62 -5.61
C LEU A 171 15.49 14.08 -5.52
N SER A 172 16.79 14.31 -5.31
CA SER A 172 17.36 15.66 -5.27
C SER A 172 17.15 16.39 -6.61
N GLN A 173 16.87 17.70 -6.52
CA GLN A 173 16.46 18.54 -7.65
C GLN A 173 17.49 18.60 -8.79
N GLU A 174 18.78 18.31 -8.52
CA GLU A 174 19.83 18.26 -9.54
C GLU A 174 19.58 17.18 -10.62
N HIS A 175 18.79 16.15 -10.29
CA HIS A 175 18.49 15.04 -11.20
C HIS A 175 17.16 15.18 -11.95
N PHE A 176 16.34 16.18 -11.63
CA PHE A 176 15.03 16.38 -12.26
C PHE A 176 14.98 17.74 -12.94
N VAL A 177 14.77 17.74 -14.26
CA VAL A 177 14.27 18.91 -15.01
C VAL A 177 12.79 19.14 -14.68
N ALA A 178 12.40 18.91 -13.43
CA ALA A 178 11.07 19.23 -12.95
C ALA A 178 11.06 20.74 -12.74
N SER A 179 10.10 21.42 -13.36
CA SER A 179 9.74 22.77 -12.93
C SER A 179 9.55 22.78 -11.40
N ASP A 180 9.69 23.95 -10.75
CA ASP A 180 9.46 24.15 -9.30
C ASP A 180 8.10 23.62 -8.75
N VAL A 181 7.29 23.05 -9.64
CA VAL A 181 5.93 22.56 -9.47
C VAL A 181 5.88 21.11 -8.95
N HIS A 182 6.91 20.27 -9.15
CA HIS A 182 6.89 18.85 -8.79
C HIS A 182 8.10 18.44 -7.94
N LYS A 183 7.88 18.04 -6.68
CA LYS A 183 8.97 17.70 -5.75
C LYS A 183 8.59 16.62 -4.73
N ALA A 184 9.62 15.93 -4.24
CA ALA A 184 9.52 15.18 -2.99
C ALA A 184 9.64 16.17 -1.82
N THR A 185 8.61 16.26 -0.97
CA THR A 185 8.53 17.30 0.06
C THR A 185 8.99 16.80 1.43
N ASN A 186 8.28 15.81 2.00
CA ASN A 186 8.61 15.26 3.32
C ASN A 186 9.09 13.82 3.25
N PHE A 187 9.98 13.46 4.17
CA PHE A 187 10.58 12.14 4.29
C PHE A 187 10.37 11.66 5.74
N TYR A 188 9.32 10.89 5.98
CA TYR A 188 8.92 10.39 7.28
C TYR A 188 9.59 9.04 7.58
N CYS A 189 10.56 9.05 8.50
CA CYS A 189 11.24 7.85 8.97
C CYS A 189 10.45 7.17 10.11
N VAL A 190 9.24 6.70 9.82
CA VAL A 190 8.36 6.03 10.80
C VAL A 190 7.61 4.88 10.13
N PRO A 191 7.20 3.85 10.87
CA PRO A 191 6.49 2.72 10.29
C PRO A 191 4.99 3.02 10.10
N LEU A 192 4.35 2.30 9.17
CA LEU A 192 2.95 2.53 8.78
C LEU A 192 1.96 2.40 9.95
N GLN A 193 2.18 1.45 10.87
CA GLN A 193 1.28 1.23 12.01
C GLN A 193 1.27 2.41 13.00
N GLU A 194 2.32 3.22 13.02
CA GLU A 194 2.45 4.40 13.90
C GLU A 194 2.19 5.72 13.16
N PHE A 195 2.10 5.70 11.83
CA PHE A 195 1.85 6.90 11.05
C PHE A 195 0.37 7.29 11.04
N THR A 196 0.12 8.59 11.17
CA THR A 196 -1.19 9.21 10.98
C THR A 196 -1.06 10.28 9.90
N PRO A 197 -1.65 10.08 8.71
CA PRO A 197 -1.67 11.10 7.67
C PRO A 197 -2.26 12.42 8.18
N GLU A 198 -1.77 13.56 7.69
CA GLU A 198 -2.37 14.85 8.02
C GLU A 198 -3.76 14.99 7.38
N ALA A 199 -4.69 15.60 8.12
CA ALA A 199 -6.07 15.75 7.69
C ALA A 199 -6.18 16.59 6.42
N GLY A 200 -6.76 16.02 5.36
CA GLY A 200 -6.85 16.71 4.08
C GLY A 200 -5.49 17.10 3.51
N ARG A 201 -4.46 16.25 3.65
CA ARG A 201 -3.20 16.50 2.94
C ARG A 201 -3.16 15.85 1.58
N TYR A 202 -3.59 14.58 1.51
CA TYR A 202 -3.31 13.71 0.36
C TYR A 202 -4.54 13.52 -0.54
N ASN A 203 -4.33 13.70 -1.85
CA ASN A 203 -5.27 13.30 -2.89
C ASN A 203 -5.17 11.80 -3.19
N VAL A 204 -3.94 11.26 -3.16
CA VAL A 204 -3.68 9.84 -3.35
C VAL A 204 -2.72 9.33 -2.27
N ILE A 205 -3.06 8.20 -1.68
CA ILE A 205 -2.15 7.43 -0.82
C ILE A 205 -1.79 6.17 -1.58
N TRP A 206 -0.53 6.10 -2.01
CA TRP A 206 0.03 4.99 -2.77
C TRP A 206 0.67 3.99 -1.80
N ILE A 207 0.25 2.73 -1.89
CA ILE A 207 0.73 1.66 -1.03
C ILE A 207 1.06 0.48 -1.92
N GLN A 208 2.34 0.10 -1.98
CA GLN A 208 2.79 -0.94 -2.88
C GLN A 208 3.82 -1.83 -2.21
N TRP A 209 3.53 -3.14 -2.20
CA TRP A 209 4.40 -4.18 -1.65
C TRP A 209 4.86 -3.99 -0.20
N CYS A 210 4.08 -3.25 0.61
CA CYS A 210 4.41 -3.03 2.02
C CYS A 210 3.28 -3.41 2.99
N ILE A 211 2.02 -3.56 2.54
CA ILE A 211 0.90 -3.87 3.44
C ILE A 211 1.01 -5.24 4.12
N GLY A 212 1.71 -6.18 3.50
CA GLY A 212 1.93 -7.52 4.07
C GLY A 212 2.78 -7.51 5.35
N HIS A 213 3.42 -6.38 5.68
CA HIS A 213 4.15 -6.21 6.94
C HIS A 213 3.25 -5.78 8.11
N LEU A 214 2.04 -5.28 7.83
CA LEU A 214 1.07 -4.92 8.86
C LEU A 214 0.30 -6.15 9.34
N THR A 215 -0.05 -6.17 10.61
CA THR A 215 -1.10 -7.06 11.11
C THR A 215 -2.45 -6.65 10.52
N ASP A 216 -3.42 -7.57 10.45
CA ASP A 216 -4.76 -7.24 9.92
C ASP A 216 -5.41 -6.07 10.69
N ASP A 217 -5.21 -6.01 12.01
CA ASP A 217 -5.73 -4.93 12.86
C ASP A 217 -5.05 -3.58 12.59
N ASP A 218 -3.73 -3.58 12.41
CA ASP A 218 -2.99 -2.35 12.12
C ASP A 218 -3.21 -1.89 10.68
N PHE A 219 -3.42 -2.82 9.73
CA PHE A 219 -3.89 -2.54 8.39
C PHE A 219 -5.24 -1.81 8.45
N ILE A 220 -6.25 -2.39 9.11
CA ILE A 220 -7.57 -1.75 9.26
C ILE A 220 -7.44 -0.39 9.95
N SER A 221 -6.62 -0.31 11.00
CA SER A 221 -6.40 0.92 11.77
C SER A 221 -5.74 2.01 10.95
N PHE A 222 -4.76 1.68 10.12
CA PHE A 222 -4.13 2.62 9.19
C PHE A 222 -5.15 3.20 8.22
N PHE A 223 -5.97 2.37 7.58
CA PHE A 223 -7.01 2.85 6.66
C PHE A 223 -8.10 3.67 7.36
N LYS A 224 -8.45 3.36 8.61
CA LYS A 224 -9.35 4.20 9.41
C LYS A 224 -8.74 5.57 9.68
N ARG A 225 -7.50 5.62 10.18
CA ARG A 225 -6.77 6.88 10.41
C ARG A 225 -6.67 7.71 9.14
N ALA A 226 -6.37 7.08 8.01
CA ALA A 226 -6.25 7.76 6.73
C ALA A 226 -7.60 8.20 6.13
N LYS A 227 -8.69 7.48 6.44
CA LYS A 227 -10.05 7.77 5.96
C LYS A 227 -10.74 8.85 6.77
N ASP A 228 -10.62 8.83 8.10
CA ASP A 228 -11.39 9.70 9.03
C ASP A 228 -10.97 11.19 8.98
N LEU A 229 -10.03 11.51 8.10
CA LEU A 229 -9.43 12.82 7.86
C LEU A 229 -10.19 13.68 6.83
N PHE A 230 -11.50 13.46 6.71
CA PHE A 230 -12.36 14.13 5.74
C PHE A 230 -12.42 15.64 5.95
N TRP A 231 -12.15 16.39 4.88
CA TRP A 231 -12.53 17.79 4.73
C TRP A 231 -14.05 17.92 4.76
N ILE A 232 -14.58 18.70 5.70
CA ILE A 232 -15.98 19.16 5.64
C ILE A 232 -16.03 20.29 4.61
N THR A 233 -16.56 20.04 3.42
CA THR A 233 -16.95 21.11 2.52
C THR A 233 -18.40 21.49 2.84
N LYS A 234 -18.60 22.61 3.52
CA LYS A 234 -19.94 23.21 3.62
C LYS A 234 -20.25 23.85 2.26
N THR A 235 -20.91 23.11 1.38
CA THR A 235 -21.52 23.70 0.18
C THR A 235 -22.64 24.63 0.62
N GLU A 236 -22.56 25.92 0.29
CA GLU A 236 -23.55 26.95 0.68
C GLU A 236 -25.00 26.64 0.23
N ALA A 237 -25.18 25.68 -0.69
CA ALA A 237 -26.47 25.23 -1.21
C ALA A 237 -27.15 24.12 -0.39
N SER A 238 -26.54 23.61 0.69
CA SER A 238 -27.06 22.48 1.48
C SER A 238 -27.09 22.83 2.97
N GLN A 239 -28.24 22.61 3.63
CA GLN A 239 -28.38 22.77 5.08
C GLN A 239 -27.56 21.70 5.85
N ASP A 240 -27.23 20.59 5.19
CA ASP A 240 -26.46 19.48 5.74
C ASP A 240 -25.04 19.41 5.12
N PRO A 241 -23.99 19.14 5.89
CA PRO A 241 -22.65 18.92 5.35
C PRO A 241 -22.65 17.68 4.44
N ILE A 242 -22.20 17.85 3.20
CA ILE A 242 -22.02 16.74 2.26
C ILE A 242 -20.61 16.19 2.48
N TYR A 243 -20.53 14.95 2.96
CA TYR A 243 -19.26 14.23 3.10
C TYR A 243 -18.81 13.73 1.71
N THR A 244 -17.77 14.33 1.14
CA THR A 244 -17.13 13.78 -0.06
C THR A 244 -15.69 13.39 0.26
N SER A 245 -15.34 12.13 0.01
CA SER A 245 -13.96 11.67 0.12
C SER A 245 -13.20 12.09 -1.14
N ARG A 246 -12.11 12.85 -0.97
CA ARG A 246 -11.19 13.23 -2.06
C ARG A 246 -9.86 12.47 -2.03
N THR A 247 -9.69 11.56 -1.08
CA THR A 247 -8.46 10.78 -0.91
C THR A 247 -8.69 9.37 -1.43
N TYR A 248 -7.86 8.93 -2.39
CA TYR A 248 -7.92 7.60 -2.97
C TYR A 248 -6.76 6.75 -2.50
N PHE A 249 -7.07 5.53 -2.05
CA PHE A 249 -6.06 4.53 -1.71
C PHE A 249 -5.79 3.69 -2.94
N VAL A 250 -4.52 3.58 -3.31
CA VAL A 250 -4.08 2.65 -4.33
C VAL A 250 -3.24 1.59 -3.63
N ASN A 251 -3.76 0.37 -3.57
CA ASN A 251 -2.99 -0.78 -3.16
C ASN A 251 -2.59 -1.59 -4.40
N VAL A 252 -1.30 -1.63 -4.71
CA VAL A 252 -0.73 -2.46 -5.78
C VAL A 252 0.03 -3.62 -5.14
N ASP A 253 -0.70 -4.63 -4.67
CA ASP A 253 -0.09 -5.90 -4.32
C ASP A 253 -0.17 -6.85 -5.50
N CYS A 254 0.97 -7.13 -6.13
CA CYS A 254 1.09 -8.31 -6.98
C CYS A 254 1.08 -9.57 -6.12
N THR A 255 -0.09 -10.01 -5.66
CA THR A 255 -0.30 -11.46 -5.43
C THR A 255 -0.48 -12.10 -6.80
N CYS A 256 0.63 -12.64 -7.34
CA CYS A 256 0.77 -13.58 -8.47
C CYS A 256 1.87 -13.11 -9.43
N ILE A 257 3.14 -13.41 -9.11
CA ILE A 257 4.00 -13.95 -10.17
C ILE A 257 3.75 -15.45 -10.11
N LYS A 258 3.03 -15.95 -11.12
CA LYS A 258 2.71 -17.38 -11.30
C LYS A 258 3.97 -18.21 -11.50
#